data_AF-A0A164L336-F1
#
_entry.id   AF-A0A164L336-F1
#
_cell.length_a   1.000
_cell.length_b   1.000
_cell.length_c   1.000
_cell.angle_alpha   90.00
_cell.angle_beta   90.00
_cell.angle_gamma   90.00
#
_symmetry.space_group_name_H-M   'P 1'
#
loop_
_entity.id
_entity.type
_entity.pdbx_description
1 polymer ?
#
loop_
_entity_poly.entity_id
_entity_poly.type
_entity_poly.pdbx_seq_one_letter_code
_entity_poly.pdbx_strand_id
1 'polypeptide(L)'
;MTLVADHAVECVQSAGAGTDWSGFAATLLAAALAAVVAVVGYIIQRKIARRSERADLYADALGAVEVYLEGPYRIRRKTKDPNNWSALSSALSDCKTAVSHHQALLRLHAPAAVAVAYDQFVNAAQREAGPKMTEAWSTPPLKRPRDVPLGVGYRRSNSDARRAELVDAMSTDLAAIGSWWRLTR
;
A
#
# COMPACT_ATOMS: atom_id res chain seq x y z
N MET A 1 -78.48 23.25 26.84
CA MET A 1 -77.60 24.21 26.13
C MET A 1 -76.17 23.92 26.54
N THR A 2 -75.60 22.88 25.94
CA THR A 2 -74.33 22.22 26.30
C THR A 2 -73.21 22.54 25.29
N LEU A 3 -73.44 23.53 24.41
CA LEU A 3 -72.58 23.81 23.25
C LEU A 3 -71.47 24.83 23.51
N VAL A 4 -71.51 25.56 24.63
CA VAL A 4 -70.53 26.62 24.93
C VAL A 4 -69.39 26.12 25.83
N ALA A 5 -69.61 25.03 26.59
CA ALA A 5 -68.59 24.46 27.46
C ALA A 5 -67.54 23.62 26.70
N ASP A 6 -67.92 22.98 25.58
CA ASP A 6 -66.99 22.18 24.76
C ASP A 6 -65.96 23.05 24.03
N HIS A 7 -66.36 24.22 23.52
CA HIS A 7 -65.43 25.10 22.79
C HIS A 7 -64.41 25.82 23.68
N ALA A 8 -64.67 25.95 25.00
CA ALA A 8 -63.70 26.50 25.93
C ALA A 8 -62.60 25.49 26.30
N VAL A 9 -62.91 24.19 26.27
CA VAL A 9 -61.96 23.10 26.52
C VAL A 9 -61.02 22.89 25.32
N GLU A 10 -61.52 23.04 24.09
CA GLU A 10 -60.69 22.99 22.86
C GLU A 10 -59.70 24.17 22.74
N CYS A 11 -60.10 25.38 23.19
CA CYS A 11 -59.20 26.55 23.18
C CYS A 11 -58.08 26.48 24.23
N VAL A 12 -58.29 25.77 25.34
CA VAL A 12 -57.24 25.57 26.36
C VAL A 12 -56.29 24.43 25.98
N GLN A 13 -56.75 23.43 25.22
CA GLN A 13 -55.89 22.38 24.67
C GLN A 13 -55.00 22.87 23.51
N SER A 14 -55.43 23.86 22.73
CA SER A 14 -54.58 24.47 21.68
C SER A 14 -53.55 25.48 22.22
N ALA A 15 -53.72 25.97 23.45
CA ALA A 15 -52.74 26.81 24.14
C ALA A 15 -51.63 26.01 24.86
N GLY A 16 -51.74 24.67 24.86
CA GLY A 16 -50.76 23.73 25.42
C GLY A 16 -49.78 23.15 24.41
N ALA A 17 -49.78 23.60 23.15
CA ALA A 17 -48.67 23.36 22.22
C ALA A 17 -47.51 24.30 22.58
N GLY A 18 -47.00 24.16 23.81
CA GLY A 18 -45.69 24.66 24.16
C GLY A 18 -44.76 24.14 23.08
N THR A 19 -44.20 25.05 22.29
CA THR A 19 -43.11 24.72 21.38
C THR A 19 -42.10 24.05 22.28
N ASP A 20 -41.93 22.73 22.14
CA ASP A 20 -40.97 21.94 22.90
C ASP A 20 -39.58 22.37 22.40
N TRP A 21 -39.18 23.58 22.80
CA TRP A 21 -37.87 24.17 22.55
C TRP A 21 -36.79 23.23 23.06
N SER A 22 -37.10 22.48 24.12
CA SER A 22 -36.36 21.32 24.62
C SER A 22 -36.18 20.23 23.54
N GLY A 23 -37.25 19.80 22.88
CA GLY A 23 -37.23 18.78 21.83
C GLY A 23 -36.53 19.25 20.54
N PHE A 24 -36.76 20.49 20.12
CA PHE A 24 -36.07 21.08 18.98
C PHE A 24 -34.58 21.29 19.25
N ALA A 25 -34.21 21.84 20.42
CA ALA A 25 -32.82 21.98 20.82
C ALA A 25 -32.12 20.63 20.97
N ALA A 26 -32.79 19.62 21.53
CA ALA A 26 -32.26 18.26 21.63
C ALA A 26 -32.00 17.65 20.25
N THR A 27 -32.91 17.87 19.28
CA THR A 27 -32.74 17.40 17.91
C THR A 27 -31.56 18.09 17.20
N LEU A 28 -31.42 19.40 17.37
CA LEU A 28 -30.27 20.14 16.82
C LEU A 28 -28.94 19.70 17.43
N LEU A 29 -28.90 19.49 18.74
CA LEU A 29 -27.71 18.97 19.43
C LEU A 29 -27.37 17.54 18.97
N ALA A 30 -28.37 16.67 18.84
CA ALA A 30 -28.19 15.32 18.33
C ALA A 30 -27.66 15.33 16.88
N ALA A 31 -28.22 16.18 16.02
CA ALA A 31 -27.76 16.34 14.64
C ALA A 31 -26.32 16.89 14.57
N ALA A 32 -25.97 17.86 15.41
CA ALA A 32 -24.61 18.41 15.49
C ALA A 32 -23.60 17.34 15.96
N LEU A 33 -23.96 16.56 16.99
CA LEU A 33 -23.14 15.45 17.47
C LEU A 33 -22.97 14.37 16.39
N ALA A 34 -24.06 14.00 15.71
CA ALA A 34 -24.01 13.04 14.60
C ALA A 34 -23.11 13.53 13.47
N ALA A 35 -23.18 14.82 13.12
CA ALA A 35 -22.31 15.43 12.11
C ALA A 35 -20.83 15.38 12.51
N VAL A 36 -20.50 15.68 13.77
CA VAL A 36 -19.11 15.59 14.27
C VAL A 36 -18.61 14.15 14.20
N VAL A 37 -19.40 13.18 14.65
CA VAL A 37 -19.05 11.75 14.59
C VAL A 37 -18.83 11.31 13.14
N ALA A 38 -19.69 11.72 12.21
CA ALA A 38 -19.54 11.40 10.78
C ALA A 38 -18.25 11.96 10.18
N VAL A 39 -17.92 13.23 10.47
CA VAL A 39 -16.68 13.87 10.00
C VAL A 39 -15.44 13.17 10.56
N VAL A 40 -15.43 12.86 11.86
CA VAL A 40 -14.32 12.13 12.50
C VAL A 40 -14.17 10.75 11.88
N GLY A 41 -15.27 10.01 11.71
CA GLY A 41 -15.28 8.69 11.07
C GLY A 41 -14.74 8.72 9.64
N TYR A 42 -15.15 9.71 8.85
CA TYR A 42 -14.64 9.91 7.49
C TYR A 42 -13.13 10.19 7.47
N ILE A 43 -12.64 11.05 8.37
CA ILE A 43 -11.20 11.36 8.46
C ILE A 43 -10.40 10.10 8.82
N ILE A 44 -10.87 9.30 9.77
CA ILE A 44 -10.29 8.00 10.18
C ILE A 44 -10.22 7.07 8.96
N GLN A 45 -11.34 6.84 8.30
CA GLN A 45 -11.42 5.95 7.15
C GLN A 45 -10.47 6.39 6.04
N ARG A 46 -10.42 7.69 5.76
CA ARG A 46 -9.57 8.25 4.71
C ARG A 46 -8.08 8.02 4.94
N LYS A 47 -7.59 8.08 6.18
CA LYS A 47 -6.17 7.80 6.42
C LYS A 47 -5.85 6.32 6.58
N ILE A 48 -6.78 5.50 7.05
CA ILE A 48 -6.62 4.03 6.96
C ILE A 48 -6.45 3.64 5.49
N ALA A 49 -7.30 4.17 4.61
CA ALA A 49 -7.18 3.97 3.16
C ALA A 49 -5.83 4.43 2.63
N ARG A 50 -5.40 5.68 2.92
CA ARG A 50 -4.08 6.18 2.50
C ARG A 50 -2.91 5.34 3.00
N ARG A 51 -2.98 4.83 4.24
CA ARG A 51 -1.94 3.94 4.77
C ARG A 51 -1.90 2.61 4.03
N SER A 52 -3.07 2.05 3.71
CA SER A 52 -3.19 0.81 2.94
C SER A 52 -2.62 0.99 1.53
N GLU A 53 -3.09 2.00 0.80
CA GLU A 53 -2.61 2.34 -0.55
C GLU A 53 -1.08 2.54 -0.56
N ARG A 54 -0.56 3.18 0.49
CA ARG A 54 0.88 3.37 0.67
C ARG A 54 1.63 2.05 0.88
N ALA A 55 1.09 1.17 1.71
CA ALA A 55 1.68 -0.14 1.99
C ALA A 55 1.69 -1.03 0.74
N ASP A 56 0.62 -0.98 -0.06
CA ASP A 56 0.51 -1.73 -1.31
C ASP A 56 1.57 -1.25 -2.32
N LEU A 57 1.70 0.06 -2.53
CA LEU A 57 2.76 0.64 -3.37
C LEU A 57 4.16 0.20 -2.93
N TYR A 58 4.41 0.15 -1.61
CA TYR A 58 5.69 -0.27 -1.05
C TYR A 58 5.96 -1.77 -1.26
N ALA A 59 4.94 -2.61 -1.07
CA ALA A 59 5.03 -4.04 -1.32
C ALA A 59 5.32 -4.34 -2.80
N ASP A 60 4.61 -3.68 -3.72
CA ASP A 60 4.79 -3.86 -5.16
C ASP A 60 6.17 -3.40 -5.62
N ALA A 61 6.65 -2.25 -5.10
CA ALA A 61 7.98 -1.75 -5.38
C ALA A 61 9.09 -2.72 -4.93
N LEU A 62 8.98 -3.24 -3.70
CA LEU A 62 9.89 -4.27 -3.19
C LEU A 62 9.86 -5.53 -4.08
N GLY A 63 8.65 -5.97 -4.43
CA GLY A 63 8.43 -7.12 -5.30
C GLY A 63 9.13 -6.98 -6.65
N ALA A 64 9.05 -5.81 -7.28
CA ALA A 64 9.68 -5.57 -8.58
C ALA A 64 11.20 -5.81 -8.58
N VAL A 65 11.90 -5.39 -7.51
CA VAL A 65 13.36 -5.61 -7.38
C VAL A 65 13.68 -7.06 -7.05
N GLU A 66 12.88 -7.73 -6.20
CA GLU A 66 13.05 -9.15 -5.88
C GLU A 66 12.88 -10.04 -7.12
N VAL A 67 11.90 -9.72 -7.98
CA VAL A 67 11.72 -10.44 -9.26
C VAL A 67 12.95 -10.26 -10.16
N TYR A 68 13.59 -9.10 -10.15
CA TYR A 68 14.87 -8.91 -10.85
C TYR A 68 16.00 -9.73 -10.21
N LEU A 69 16.11 -9.77 -8.88
CA LEU A 69 17.09 -10.60 -8.14
C LEU A 69 16.93 -12.10 -8.42
N GLU A 70 15.72 -12.55 -8.75
CA GLU A 70 15.44 -13.94 -9.18
C GLU A 70 15.93 -14.27 -10.60
N GLY A 71 16.30 -13.25 -11.39
CA GLY A 71 16.71 -13.42 -12.78
C GLY A 71 17.82 -14.44 -13.04
N PRO A 72 18.91 -14.51 -12.24
CA PRO A 72 19.95 -15.52 -12.43
C PRO A 72 19.39 -16.95 -12.30
N TYR A 73 18.48 -17.22 -11.36
CA TYR A 73 17.87 -18.54 -11.21
C TYR A 73 16.95 -18.89 -12.39
N ARG A 74 16.16 -17.91 -12.87
CA ARG A 74 15.33 -18.08 -14.06
C ARG A 74 16.17 -18.45 -15.28
N ILE A 75 17.29 -17.76 -15.49
CA ILE A 75 18.23 -18.05 -16.59
C ILE A 75 18.90 -19.42 -16.42
N ARG A 76 19.25 -19.83 -15.18
CA ARG A 76 19.81 -21.18 -14.94
C ARG A 76 18.84 -22.30 -15.30
N ARG A 77 17.54 -22.04 -15.31
CA ARG A 77 16.50 -22.99 -15.73
C ARG A 77 16.24 -22.99 -17.24
N LYS A 78 17.05 -22.28 -18.04
CA LYS A 78 16.87 -22.23 -19.50
C LYS A 78 16.98 -23.61 -20.16
N THR A 79 16.18 -23.80 -21.20
CA THR A 79 16.20 -24.99 -22.07
C THR A 79 16.91 -24.67 -23.38
N LYS A 80 17.00 -25.64 -24.31
CA LYS A 80 17.58 -25.42 -25.65
C LYS A 80 16.61 -24.77 -26.64
N ASP A 81 15.36 -24.54 -26.25
CA ASP A 81 14.34 -23.93 -27.10
C ASP A 81 14.58 -22.42 -27.25
N PRO A 82 14.76 -21.88 -28.48
CA PRO A 82 14.90 -20.43 -28.68
C PRO A 82 13.73 -19.60 -28.14
N ASN A 83 12.50 -20.15 -28.14
CA ASN A 83 11.34 -19.45 -27.57
C ASN A 83 11.49 -19.25 -26.06
N ASN A 84 12.12 -20.20 -25.36
CA ASN A 84 12.43 -20.06 -23.94
C ASN A 84 13.40 -18.90 -23.68
N TRP A 85 14.36 -18.66 -24.57
CA TRP A 85 15.33 -17.58 -24.42
C TRP A 85 14.71 -16.21 -24.64
N SER A 86 13.86 -16.11 -25.67
CA SER A 86 13.07 -14.90 -25.91
C SER A 86 12.17 -14.60 -24.72
N ALA A 87 11.42 -15.59 -24.22
CA ALA A 87 10.54 -15.43 -23.06
C ALA A 87 11.30 -14.99 -21.79
N LEU A 88 12.48 -15.57 -21.52
CA LEU A 88 13.33 -15.15 -20.40
C LEU A 88 13.82 -13.71 -20.56
N SER A 89 14.24 -13.32 -21.77
CA SER A 89 14.75 -11.96 -22.03
C SER A 89 13.65 -10.91 -21.94
N SER A 90 12.47 -11.21 -22.46
CA SER A 90 11.28 -10.36 -22.31
C SER A 90 10.90 -10.22 -20.85
N ALA A 91 10.82 -11.33 -20.09
CA ALA A 91 10.51 -11.28 -18.66
C ALA A 91 11.51 -10.40 -17.87
N LEU A 92 12.81 -10.48 -18.17
CA LEU A 92 13.82 -9.61 -17.53
C LEU A 92 13.65 -8.13 -17.92
N SER A 93 13.22 -7.87 -19.15
CA SER A 93 12.93 -6.51 -19.62
C SER A 93 11.71 -5.94 -18.90
N ASP A 94 10.65 -6.74 -18.76
CA ASP A 94 9.45 -6.38 -18.00
C ASP A 94 9.78 -6.07 -16.54
N CYS A 95 10.68 -6.85 -15.92
CA CYS A 95 11.15 -6.57 -14.56
C CYS A 95 11.85 -5.20 -14.46
N LYS A 96 12.72 -4.86 -15.42
CA LYS A 96 13.39 -3.55 -15.44
C LYS A 96 12.40 -2.41 -15.66
N THR A 97 11.40 -2.61 -16.52
CA THR A 97 10.32 -1.65 -16.73
C THR A 97 9.53 -1.44 -15.45
N ALA A 98 9.18 -2.52 -14.73
CA ALA A 98 8.49 -2.44 -13.45
C ALA A 98 9.31 -1.71 -12.38
N VAL A 99 10.63 -1.96 -12.31
CA VAL A 99 11.52 -1.23 -11.40
C VAL A 99 11.53 0.27 -11.73
N SER A 100 11.72 0.63 -13.00
CA SER A 100 11.71 2.03 -13.45
C SER A 100 10.37 2.74 -13.13
N HIS A 101 9.26 2.03 -13.35
CA HIS A 101 7.93 2.50 -12.99
C HIS A 101 7.81 2.82 -11.50
N HIS A 102 8.26 1.93 -10.62
CA HIS A 102 8.21 2.15 -9.17
C HIS A 102 9.20 3.22 -8.70
N GLN A 103 10.36 3.39 -9.35
CA GLN A 103 11.25 4.53 -9.08
C GLN A 103 10.52 5.85 -9.33
N ALA A 104 9.77 5.96 -10.43
CA ALA A 104 8.99 7.16 -10.74
C ALA A 104 7.83 7.36 -9.74
N LEU A 105 7.04 6.32 -9.45
CA LEU A 105 5.93 6.41 -8.50
C LEU A 105 6.39 6.79 -7.09
N LEU A 106 7.47 6.20 -6.59
CA LEU A 106 7.99 6.50 -5.27
C LEU A 106 8.52 7.93 -5.18
N ARG A 107 9.14 8.47 -6.23
CA ARG A 107 9.55 9.88 -6.27
C ARG A 107 8.36 10.84 -6.27
N LEU A 108 7.25 10.46 -6.89
CA LEU A 108 6.04 11.28 -6.95
C LEU A 108 5.25 11.24 -5.64
N HIS A 109 5.13 10.06 -5.03
CA HIS A 109 4.18 9.85 -3.96
C HIS A 109 4.83 9.71 -2.59
N ALA A 110 6.02 9.12 -2.49
CA ALA A 110 6.64 8.77 -1.21
C ALA A 110 7.57 9.88 -0.69
N PRO A 111 7.91 9.89 0.61
CA PRO A 111 8.96 10.77 1.12
C PRO A 111 10.30 10.52 0.42
N ALA A 112 11.11 11.57 0.28
CA ALA A 112 12.40 11.49 -0.40
C ALA A 112 13.32 10.39 0.17
N ALA A 113 13.28 10.15 1.49
CA ALA A 113 14.05 9.09 2.13
C ALA A 113 13.72 7.69 1.58
N VAL A 114 12.43 7.39 1.34
CA VAL A 114 12.00 6.11 0.75
C VAL A 114 12.45 5.99 -0.70
N ALA A 115 12.28 7.05 -1.50
CA ALA A 115 12.72 7.05 -2.89
C ALA A 115 14.24 6.84 -3.03
N VAL A 116 15.04 7.51 -2.20
CA VAL A 116 16.50 7.35 -2.17
C VAL A 116 16.90 5.94 -1.74
N ALA A 117 16.28 5.40 -0.68
CA ALA A 117 16.55 4.03 -0.24
C ALA A 117 16.17 3.00 -1.32
N TYR A 118 15.08 3.24 -2.05
CA TYR A 118 14.67 2.38 -3.16
C TYR A 118 15.70 2.38 -4.29
N ASP A 119 16.17 3.55 -4.69
CA ASP A 119 17.23 3.68 -5.71
C ASP A 119 18.52 2.98 -5.29
N GLN A 120 18.89 3.04 -4.00
CA GLN A 120 20.04 2.31 -3.45
C GLN A 120 19.85 0.79 -3.51
N PHE A 121 18.65 0.29 -3.19
CA PHE A 121 18.32 -1.13 -3.30
C PHE A 121 18.37 -1.61 -4.75
N VAL A 122 17.78 -0.86 -5.68
CA VAL A 122 17.86 -1.14 -7.13
C VAL A 122 19.30 -1.23 -7.61
N ASN A 123 20.13 -0.24 -7.23
CA ASN A 123 21.54 -0.20 -7.62
C ASN A 123 22.33 -1.40 -7.06
N ALA A 124 22.09 -1.78 -5.80
CA ALA A 124 22.71 -2.97 -5.21
C ALA A 124 22.28 -4.26 -5.94
N ALA A 125 20.99 -4.40 -6.23
CA ALA A 125 20.45 -5.54 -6.95
C ALA A 125 21.03 -5.68 -8.36
N GLN A 126 21.16 -4.57 -9.10
CA GLN A 126 21.79 -4.57 -10.43
C GLN A 126 23.27 -4.96 -10.39
N ARG A 127 24.02 -4.44 -9.41
CA ARG A 127 25.46 -4.77 -9.24
C ARG A 127 25.68 -6.23 -8.86
N GLU A 128 24.79 -6.82 -8.06
CA GLU A 128 24.95 -8.20 -7.60
C GLU A 128 24.32 -9.24 -8.54
N ALA A 129 23.16 -8.97 -9.13
CA ALA A 129 22.46 -9.93 -9.98
C ALA A 129 22.90 -9.85 -11.44
N GLY A 130 23.20 -8.67 -11.96
CA GLY A 130 23.60 -8.47 -13.37
C GLY A 130 24.74 -9.39 -13.82
N PRO A 131 25.91 -9.39 -13.14
CA PRO A 131 27.02 -10.28 -13.49
C PRO A 131 26.65 -11.77 -13.42
N LYS A 132 25.83 -12.17 -12.44
CA LYS A 132 25.37 -13.56 -12.27
C LYS A 132 24.36 -13.98 -13.33
N MET A 133 23.55 -13.05 -13.83
CA MET A 133 22.69 -13.29 -14.99
C MET A 133 23.55 -13.58 -16.22
N THR A 134 24.62 -12.80 -16.44
CA THR A 134 25.58 -13.03 -17.53
C THR A 134 26.26 -14.40 -17.40
N GLU A 135 26.76 -14.75 -16.21
CA GLU A 135 27.34 -16.07 -15.94
C GLU A 135 26.33 -17.22 -16.18
N ALA A 136 25.09 -17.03 -15.72
CA ALA A 136 24.01 -17.98 -15.93
C ALA A 136 23.71 -18.17 -17.42
N TRP A 137 23.78 -17.11 -18.24
CA TRP A 137 23.63 -17.19 -19.70
C TRP A 137 24.74 -17.99 -20.34
N SER A 138 25.99 -17.84 -19.89
CA SER A 138 27.16 -18.59 -20.39
C SER A 138 27.14 -20.08 -20.03
N THR A 139 26.33 -20.51 -19.06
CA THR A 139 26.26 -21.93 -18.67
C THR A 139 25.40 -22.75 -19.65
N PRO A 140 25.72 -24.01 -19.99
CA PRO A 140 24.87 -24.83 -20.86
C PRO A 140 23.42 -24.99 -20.35
N PRO A 141 22.42 -25.06 -21.24
CA PRO A 141 21.03 -25.33 -20.87
C PRO A 141 20.85 -26.67 -20.14
N LEU A 142 19.82 -26.75 -19.28
CA LEU A 142 19.51 -27.97 -18.55
C LEU A 142 19.06 -29.09 -19.50
N LYS A 143 19.42 -30.33 -19.15
CA LYS A 143 19.00 -31.53 -19.87
C LYS A 143 17.89 -32.28 -19.15
N ARG A 144 17.89 -32.27 -17.81
CA ARG A 144 16.90 -32.98 -16.98
C ARG A 144 16.41 -32.08 -15.83
N PRO A 145 15.15 -32.23 -15.36
CA PRO A 145 14.62 -31.45 -14.24
C PRO A 145 15.44 -31.56 -12.94
N ARG A 146 16.04 -32.73 -12.68
CA ARG A 146 16.91 -32.95 -11.51
C ARG A 146 18.22 -32.14 -11.53
N ASP A 147 18.56 -31.56 -12.67
CA ASP A 147 19.77 -30.75 -12.83
C ASP A 147 19.54 -29.28 -12.42
N VAL A 148 18.31 -28.92 -12.00
CA VAL A 148 17.99 -27.57 -11.51
C VAL A 148 18.78 -27.29 -10.22
N PRO A 149 19.62 -26.25 -10.19
CA PRO A 149 20.42 -25.95 -9.00
C PRO A 149 19.54 -25.32 -7.91
N LEU A 150 19.30 -26.05 -6.82
CA LEU A 150 18.58 -25.57 -5.63
C LEU A 150 19.45 -25.49 -4.36
N GLY A 151 20.69 -25.99 -4.40
CA GLY A 151 21.49 -26.24 -3.20
C GLY A 151 22.13 -25.01 -2.54
N VAL A 152 22.67 -24.07 -3.32
CA VAL A 152 23.30 -22.85 -2.80
C VAL A 152 22.78 -21.64 -3.56
N GLY A 153 22.20 -20.69 -2.83
CA GLY A 153 21.72 -19.44 -3.38
C GLY A 153 22.87 -18.50 -3.79
N TYR A 154 22.62 -17.65 -4.77
CA TYR A 154 23.52 -16.56 -5.12
C TYR A 154 23.66 -15.58 -3.95
N ARG A 155 24.90 -15.31 -3.51
CA ARG A 155 25.18 -14.33 -2.45
C ARG A 155 24.66 -12.94 -2.85
N ARG A 156 23.77 -12.35 -2.06
CA ARG A 156 23.17 -11.03 -2.33
C ARG A 156 23.19 -10.10 -1.10
N SER A 157 24.26 -10.20 -0.31
CA SER A 157 24.35 -9.56 1.00
C SER A 157 24.21 -8.04 0.96
N ASN A 158 24.69 -7.37 -0.10
CA ASN A 158 24.51 -5.92 -0.22
C ASN A 158 23.05 -5.58 -0.58
N SER A 159 22.43 -6.35 -1.48
CA SER A 159 21.00 -6.18 -1.78
C SER A 159 20.13 -6.41 -0.54
N ASP A 160 20.42 -7.44 0.26
CA ASP A 160 19.70 -7.73 1.51
C ASP A 160 19.85 -6.59 2.53
N ALA A 161 21.05 -6.01 2.66
CA ALA A 161 21.29 -4.86 3.53
C ALA A 161 20.50 -3.62 3.07
N ARG A 162 20.54 -3.28 1.78
CA ARG A 162 19.78 -2.15 1.23
C ARG A 162 18.28 -2.35 1.28
N ARG A 163 17.82 -3.60 1.14
CA ARG A 163 16.42 -3.97 1.35
C ARG A 163 15.98 -3.69 2.79
N ALA A 164 16.82 -4.02 3.77
CA ALA A 164 16.51 -3.74 5.17
C ALA A 164 16.40 -2.23 5.45
N GLU A 165 17.34 -1.43 4.91
CA GLU A 165 17.28 0.05 4.99
C GLU A 165 16.01 0.62 4.35
N LEU A 166 15.61 0.09 3.19
CA LEU A 166 14.38 0.47 2.51
C LEU A 166 13.13 0.13 3.34
N VAL A 167 13.07 -1.08 3.91
CA VAL A 167 11.95 -1.52 4.75
C VAL A 167 11.85 -0.64 5.99
N ASP A 168 12.97 -0.25 6.60
CA ASP A 168 12.99 0.67 7.74
C ASP A 168 12.41 2.04 7.37
N ALA A 169 12.85 2.63 6.25
CA ALA A 169 12.33 3.90 5.73
C ALA A 169 10.82 3.83 5.42
N MET A 170 10.36 2.75 4.78
CA MET A 170 8.95 2.50 4.49
C MET A 170 8.13 2.35 5.77
N SER A 171 8.65 1.61 6.75
CA SER A 171 7.97 1.39 8.04
C SER A 171 7.82 2.69 8.83
N THR A 172 8.83 3.55 8.79
CA THR A 172 8.82 4.88 9.42
C THR A 172 7.74 5.77 8.80
N ASP A 173 7.63 5.79 7.47
CA ASP A 173 6.57 6.54 6.78
C ASP A 173 5.17 6.01 7.12
N LEU A 174 4.97 4.68 7.09
CA LEU A 174 3.68 4.07 7.44
C LEU A 174 3.31 4.31 8.91
N ALA A 175 4.29 4.37 9.81
CA ALA A 175 4.08 4.71 11.22
C ALA A 175 3.73 6.19 11.38
N ALA A 176 4.33 7.09 10.61
CA ALA A 176 4.02 8.52 10.62
C ALA A 176 2.58 8.80 10.16
N ILE A 177 2.07 8.08 9.16
CA ILE A 177 0.66 8.17 8.74
C ILE A 177 -0.27 7.75 9.89
N GLY A 178 0.16 6.78 10.70
CA GLY A 178 -0.60 6.24 11.82
C GLY A 178 -0.43 6.97 13.16
N SER A 179 0.59 7.79 13.36
CA SER A 179 0.91 8.31 14.70
C SER A 179 -0.17 9.23 15.30
N TRP A 180 -1.11 9.76 14.50
CA TRP A 180 -2.09 10.74 14.96
C TRP A 180 -2.91 10.27 16.17
N TRP A 181 -3.38 9.01 16.19
CA TRP A 181 -4.28 8.55 17.26
C TRP A 181 -3.60 8.44 18.62
N ARG A 182 -2.26 8.55 18.66
CA ARG A 182 -1.50 8.61 19.91
C ARG A 182 -1.56 9.98 20.57
N LEU A 183 -1.96 11.03 19.85
CA LEU A 183 -2.18 12.37 20.41
C LEU A 183 -3.54 12.53 21.10
N THR A 184 -4.43 11.55 20.94
CA THR A 184 -5.78 11.53 21.55
C THR A 184 -5.88 10.54 22.72
N ARG A 185 -4.74 10.09 23.27
CA ARG A 185 -4.68 9.15 24.40
C ARG A 185 -4.03 9.80 25.61
#